data_AF-A0A9E5G2D8-F1
#
_entry.id   AF-A0A9E5G2D8-F1
#
_cell.length_a   1.000
_cell.length_b   1.000
_cell.length_c   1.000
_cell.angle_alpha   90.00
_cell.angle_beta   90.00
_cell.angle_gamma   90.00
#
_symmetry.space_group_name_H-M   'P 1'
#
loop_
_entity.id
_entity.type
_entity.pdbx_description
1 polymer ?
#
loop_
_entity_poly.entity_id
_entity_poly.type
_entity_poly.pdbx_seq_one_letter_code
_entity_poly.pdbx_strand_id
1 'polypeptide(L)'
;MVSGSLLDGCVADAVIAPTNSFGYLDAGIDSAFARRFGPRLQRALQERIACEFDAELPVGEAIIIPTGDFTMPFMVAAPATQFPGYISAEPLVYSALHAALRAVNAWNIADEWPPIESLVLPDMARAAHGWRAETLVLQVREALEAWNRAHVLPDQQSRAA
;
A
#
# COMPACT_ATOMS: atom_id res chain seq x y z
N MET A 1 -10.66 25.37 5.68
CA MET A 1 -10.61 24.49 4.49
C MET A 1 -9.21 24.58 3.92
N VAL A 2 -8.41 23.51 4.04
CA VAL A 2 -7.12 23.41 3.34
C VAL A 2 -7.33 22.43 2.20
N SER A 3 -7.39 22.94 0.97
CA SER A 3 -7.36 22.15 -0.26
C SER A 3 -5.90 21.74 -0.50
N GLY A 4 -5.53 20.54 -0.08
CA GLY A 4 -4.33 19.85 -0.55
C GLY A 4 -4.73 18.50 -1.14
N SER A 5 -4.08 18.07 -2.23
CA SER A 5 -4.22 16.70 -2.73
C SER A 5 -3.78 15.71 -1.65
N LEU A 6 -4.31 14.50 -1.67
CA LEU A 6 -4.12 13.45 -0.66
C LEU A 6 -2.64 13.13 -0.35
N LEU A 7 -1.74 13.43 -1.29
CA LEU A 7 -0.31 13.16 -1.21
C LEU A 7 0.56 14.42 -1.29
N ASP A 8 0.00 15.62 -1.40
CA ASP A 8 0.82 16.83 -1.60
C ASP A 8 1.63 17.16 -0.33
N GLY A 9 2.94 17.33 -0.50
CA GLY A 9 3.85 17.72 0.60
C GLY A 9 4.24 16.59 1.55
N CYS A 10 3.72 15.37 1.37
CA CYS A 10 4.17 14.20 2.13
C CYS A 10 5.58 13.76 1.72
N VAL A 11 6.42 13.42 2.69
CA VAL A 11 7.78 12.87 2.50
C VAL A 11 7.86 11.56 3.27
N ALA A 12 8.26 10.49 2.61
CA ALA A 12 8.46 9.15 3.19
C ALA A 12 9.27 8.29 2.22
N ASP A 13 9.76 7.14 2.67
CA ASP A 13 10.49 6.21 1.79
C ASP A 13 9.53 5.52 0.82
N ALA A 14 8.31 5.21 1.27
CA ALA A 14 7.28 4.72 0.37
C ALA A 14 5.86 5.15 0.73
N VAL A 15 4.98 5.12 -0.27
CA VAL A 15 3.53 5.21 -0.10
C VAL A 15 2.87 3.86 -0.35
N ILE A 16 1.92 3.48 0.50
CA ILE A 16 1.07 2.31 0.27
C ILE A 16 -0.08 2.74 -0.63
N ALA A 17 -0.26 2.04 -1.74
CA ALA A 17 -1.35 2.23 -2.67
C ALA A 17 -2.29 1.01 -2.61
N PRO A 18 -3.44 1.13 -1.92
CA PRO A 18 -4.50 0.14 -2.03
C PRO A 18 -5.13 0.27 -3.42
N THR A 19 -4.73 -0.60 -4.35
CA THR A 19 -5.06 -0.54 -5.78
C THR A 19 -6.11 -1.58 -6.18
N ASN A 20 -6.43 -1.66 -7.47
CA ASN A 20 -7.03 -2.85 -8.07
C ASN A 20 -5.94 -3.83 -8.56
N SER A 21 -6.32 -5.08 -8.83
CA SER A 21 -5.41 -6.14 -9.30
C SER A 21 -4.76 -5.90 -10.67
N PHE A 22 -5.22 -4.90 -11.44
CA PHE A 22 -4.72 -4.61 -12.78
C PHE A 22 -3.85 -3.34 -12.84
N GLY A 23 -3.57 -2.73 -11.69
CA GLY A 23 -2.67 -1.58 -11.59
C GLY A 23 -3.19 -0.31 -12.28
N TYR A 24 -4.49 -0.17 -12.52
CA TYR A 24 -5.04 1.11 -12.99
C TYR A 24 -4.93 2.15 -11.87
N LEU A 25 -4.32 3.30 -12.18
CA LEU A 25 -4.10 4.39 -11.21
C LEU A 25 -4.81 5.70 -11.60
N ASP A 26 -5.74 5.65 -12.53
CA ASP A 26 -6.35 6.82 -13.16
C ASP A 26 -7.79 7.11 -12.68
N ALA A 27 -8.36 6.25 -11.82
CA ALA A 27 -9.72 6.39 -11.31
C ALA A 27 -9.76 6.63 -9.79
N GLY A 28 -10.71 7.46 -9.33
CA GLY A 28 -10.99 7.64 -7.89
C GLY A 28 -9.77 8.12 -7.08
N ILE A 29 -9.46 7.38 -6.01
CA ILE A 29 -8.33 7.66 -5.11
C ILE A 29 -7.00 7.63 -5.85
N ASP A 30 -6.91 6.75 -6.85
CA ASP A 30 -5.67 6.47 -7.53
C ASP A 30 -5.16 7.67 -8.35
N SER A 31 -6.09 8.58 -8.71
CA SER A 31 -5.77 9.84 -9.39
C SER A 31 -4.77 10.70 -8.61
N ALA A 32 -4.65 10.55 -7.28
CA ALA A 32 -3.63 11.24 -6.49
C ALA A 32 -2.21 10.75 -6.81
N PHE A 33 -2.05 9.45 -7.07
CA PHE A 33 -0.78 8.85 -7.48
C PHE A 33 -0.43 9.28 -8.90
N ALA A 34 -1.38 9.22 -9.84
CA ALA A 34 -1.18 9.71 -11.20
C ALA A 34 -0.82 11.21 -11.24
N ARG A 35 -1.42 12.04 -10.37
CA ARG A 35 -1.07 13.47 -10.25
C ARG A 35 0.35 13.70 -9.73
N ARG A 36 0.79 12.94 -8.73
CA ARG A 36 2.11 13.13 -8.11
C ARG A 36 3.24 12.53 -8.95
N PHE A 37 3.07 11.31 -9.44
CA PHE A 37 4.14 10.52 -10.06
C PHE A 37 4.04 10.47 -11.60
N GLY A 38 2.91 10.90 -12.16
CA GLY A 38 2.67 10.91 -13.59
C GLY A 38 2.32 9.54 -14.19
N PRO A 39 2.04 9.49 -15.51
CA PRO A 39 1.51 8.29 -16.17
C PRO A 39 2.54 7.17 -16.34
N ARG A 40 3.83 7.45 -16.14
CA ARG A 40 4.90 6.43 -16.24
C ARG A 40 4.80 5.40 -15.11
N LEU A 41 4.33 5.81 -13.93
CA LEU A 41 4.17 4.94 -12.78
C LEU A 41 3.17 3.81 -13.07
N GLN A 42 1.99 4.15 -13.60
CA GLN A 42 0.97 3.17 -13.96
C GLN A 42 1.50 2.19 -15.01
N ARG A 43 2.21 2.68 -16.03
CA ARG A 43 2.79 1.81 -17.06
C ARG A 43 3.79 0.83 -16.45
N ALA A 44 4.72 1.31 -15.63
CA ALA A 44 5.71 0.45 -14.97
C ALA A 44 5.03 -0.58 -14.04
N LEU A 45 3.98 -0.17 -13.32
CA LEU A 45 3.17 -1.07 -12.51
C LEU A 45 2.55 -2.18 -13.36
N GLN A 46 1.86 -1.82 -14.44
CA GLN A 46 1.18 -2.76 -15.32
C GLN A 46 2.16 -3.69 -16.04
N GLU A 47 3.32 -3.19 -16.47
CA GLU A 47 4.40 -4.01 -17.04
C GLU A 47 4.88 -5.06 -16.05
N ARG A 48 5.09 -4.70 -14.78
CA ARG A 48 5.47 -5.67 -13.74
C ARG A 48 4.37 -6.68 -13.44
N ILE A 49 3.12 -6.23 -13.32
CA ILE A 49 1.97 -7.13 -13.11
C ILE A 49 1.86 -8.13 -14.28
N ALA A 50 2.05 -7.68 -15.52
CA ALA A 50 2.04 -8.55 -16.69
C ALA A 50 3.19 -9.58 -16.70
N CYS A 51 4.38 -9.18 -16.28
CA CYS A 51 5.56 -10.05 -16.28
C CYS A 51 5.62 -11.03 -15.09
N GLU A 52 5.15 -10.61 -13.92
CA GLU A 52 5.35 -11.34 -12.65
C GLU A 52 4.07 -12.07 -12.18
N PHE A 53 2.88 -11.66 -12.65
CA PHE A 53 1.59 -12.11 -12.12
C PHE A 53 0.55 -12.45 -13.20
N ASP A 54 0.97 -12.88 -14.39
CA ASP A 54 0.05 -13.26 -15.48
C ASP A 54 -1.01 -12.17 -15.79
N ALA A 55 -0.62 -10.90 -15.66
CA ALA A 55 -1.45 -9.70 -15.84
C ALA A 55 -2.50 -9.42 -14.75
N GLU A 56 -2.46 -10.12 -13.60
CA GLU A 56 -3.35 -9.88 -12.46
C GLU A 56 -2.62 -10.06 -11.11
N LEU A 57 -2.38 -8.96 -10.39
CA LEU A 57 -1.83 -9.01 -9.03
C LEU A 57 -2.91 -9.45 -8.03
N PRO A 58 -2.78 -10.59 -7.33
CA PRO A 58 -3.84 -11.07 -6.45
C PRO A 58 -4.02 -10.20 -5.20
N VAL A 59 -5.26 -10.16 -4.67
CA VAL A 59 -5.52 -9.58 -3.34
C VAL A 59 -4.77 -10.39 -2.27
N GLY A 60 -4.06 -9.69 -1.39
CA GLY A 60 -3.18 -10.32 -0.38
C GLY A 60 -1.71 -10.39 -0.81
N GLU A 61 -1.40 -9.98 -2.03
CA GLU A 61 -0.04 -9.75 -2.51
C GLU A 61 0.26 -8.25 -2.66
N ALA A 62 1.54 -7.92 -2.76
CA ALA A 62 1.98 -6.55 -2.96
C ALA A 62 3.31 -6.50 -3.71
N ILE A 63 3.50 -5.44 -4.50
CA ILE A 63 4.75 -5.17 -5.22
C ILE A 63 5.24 -3.76 -4.93
N ILE A 64 6.56 -3.62 -4.81
CA ILE A 64 7.23 -2.34 -4.52
C ILE A 64 7.86 -1.82 -5.80
N ILE A 65 7.42 -0.68 -6.31
CA ILE A 65 7.95 -0.07 -7.54
C ILE A 65 8.58 1.30 -7.28
N PRO A 66 9.62 1.68 -8.03
CA PRO A 66 10.17 3.03 -7.97
C PRO A 66 9.17 4.04 -8.56
N THR A 67 9.06 5.20 -7.93
CA THR A 67 8.16 6.29 -8.36
C THR A 67 8.84 7.32 -9.26
N GLY A 68 10.17 7.44 -9.15
CA GLY A 68 10.94 8.54 -9.74
C GLY A 68 10.85 9.86 -8.98
N ASP A 69 10.19 9.91 -7.82
CA ASP A 69 10.11 11.08 -6.93
C ASP A 69 11.15 10.96 -5.80
N PHE A 70 12.04 11.95 -5.67
CA PHE A 70 13.08 11.95 -4.62
C PHE A 70 12.52 11.99 -3.20
N THR A 71 11.34 12.57 -3.00
CA THR A 71 10.72 12.72 -1.69
C THR A 71 9.82 11.54 -1.31
N MET A 72 9.57 10.64 -2.26
CA MET A 72 8.76 9.44 -2.10
C MET A 72 9.19 8.38 -3.09
N PRO A 73 10.41 7.81 -2.94
CA PRO A 73 11.09 7.05 -3.98
C PRO A 73 10.38 5.74 -4.37
N PHE A 74 9.57 5.18 -3.47
CA PHE A 74 8.87 3.93 -3.70
C PHE A 74 7.36 4.03 -3.53
N MET A 75 6.64 3.15 -4.23
CA MET A 75 5.22 2.89 -4.01
C MET A 75 5.03 1.39 -3.80
N VAL A 76 4.30 1.03 -2.75
CA VAL A 76 3.88 -0.33 -2.45
C VAL A 76 2.46 -0.51 -2.99
N ALA A 77 2.34 -1.10 -4.19
CA ALA A 77 1.04 -1.42 -4.79
C ALA A 77 0.51 -2.72 -4.19
N ALA A 78 -0.63 -2.65 -3.51
CA ALA A 78 -1.29 -3.79 -2.89
C ALA A 78 -2.78 -3.80 -3.26
N PRO A 79 -3.31 -4.81 -3.96
CA PRO A 79 -4.70 -4.81 -4.39
C PRO A 79 -5.65 -4.90 -3.19
N ALA A 80 -6.53 -3.91 -3.08
CA ALA A 80 -7.66 -3.89 -2.18
C ALA A 80 -8.91 -4.47 -2.84
N THR A 81 -9.04 -4.35 -4.16
CA THR A 81 -10.11 -4.97 -4.95
C THR A 81 -9.52 -5.71 -6.15
N GLN A 82 -10.24 -6.70 -6.67
CA GLN A 82 -9.83 -7.36 -7.91
C GLN A 82 -10.01 -6.41 -9.11
N PHE A 83 -11.25 -5.97 -9.34
CA PHE A 83 -11.56 -5.08 -10.45
C PHE A 83 -11.55 -3.60 -10.03
N PRO A 84 -11.30 -2.68 -10.98
CA PRO A 84 -11.61 -1.27 -10.79
C PRO A 84 -13.12 -1.09 -10.62
N GLY A 85 -13.52 -0.20 -9.70
CA GLY A 85 -14.94 -0.02 -9.36
C GLY A 85 -15.42 -1.00 -8.31
N TYR A 86 -16.36 -0.53 -7.47
CA TYR A 86 -16.74 -1.18 -6.22
C TYR A 86 -17.40 -2.55 -6.42
N ILE A 87 -16.68 -3.62 -6.03
CA ILE A 87 -17.28 -4.86 -5.55
C ILE A 87 -16.34 -5.45 -4.49
N SER A 88 -16.69 -5.33 -3.20
CA SER A 88 -16.45 -6.38 -2.19
C SER A 88 -16.96 -5.94 -0.81
N ALA A 89 -17.48 -6.91 -0.05
CA ALA A 89 -17.89 -6.78 1.36
C ALA A 89 -16.78 -7.20 2.35
N GLU A 90 -15.59 -7.51 1.84
CA GLU A 90 -14.43 -8.01 2.59
C GLU A 90 -13.58 -6.86 3.20
N PRO A 91 -12.65 -7.14 4.12
CA PRO A 91 -11.79 -6.12 4.69
C PRO A 91 -10.65 -5.74 3.72
N LEU A 92 -11.00 -4.98 2.68
CA LEU A 92 -10.15 -4.59 1.55
C LEU A 92 -8.84 -3.91 1.97
N VAL A 93 -8.90 -3.02 2.97
CA VAL A 93 -7.74 -2.26 3.43
C VAL A 93 -6.87 -3.09 4.36
N TYR A 94 -7.47 -3.97 5.16
CA TYR A 94 -6.71 -4.90 6.00
C TYR A 94 -5.80 -5.79 5.15
N SER A 95 -6.36 -6.44 4.13
CA SER A 95 -5.60 -7.35 3.27
C SER A 95 -4.48 -6.63 2.52
N ALA A 96 -4.78 -5.46 1.92
CA ALA A 96 -3.81 -4.66 1.20
C ALA A 96 -2.68 -4.17 2.13
N LEU A 97 -3.02 -3.66 3.32
CA LEU A 97 -2.03 -3.17 4.28
C LEU A 97 -1.16 -4.31 4.82
N HIS A 98 -1.76 -5.45 5.16
CA HIS A 98 -1.03 -6.61 5.64
C HIS A 98 -0.06 -7.15 4.57
N ALA A 99 -0.49 -7.21 3.31
CA ALA A 99 0.37 -7.57 2.18
C ALA A 99 1.52 -6.57 1.99
N ALA A 100 1.23 -5.27 2.04
CA ALA A 100 2.22 -4.21 1.90
C ALA A 100 3.30 -4.29 2.99
N LEU A 101 2.93 -4.49 4.26
CA LEU A 101 3.89 -4.62 5.36
C LEU A 101 4.79 -5.85 5.19
N ARG A 102 4.22 -6.99 4.75
CA ARG A 102 5.02 -8.20 4.45
C ARG A 102 6.02 -7.95 3.32
N ALA A 103 5.59 -7.27 2.25
CA ALA A 103 6.47 -6.93 1.13
C ALA A 103 7.61 -5.99 1.57
N VAL A 104 7.31 -4.96 2.38
CA VAL A 104 8.33 -4.03 2.91
C VAL A 104 9.32 -4.75 3.82
N ASN A 105 8.87 -5.67 4.67
CA ASN A 105 9.77 -6.46 5.49
C ASN A 105 10.66 -7.38 4.66
N ALA A 106 10.11 -8.05 3.64
CA ALA A 106 10.90 -8.87 2.73
C ALA A 106 11.94 -8.02 1.96
N TRP A 107 11.55 -6.82 1.51
CA TRP A 107 12.45 -5.85 0.88
C TRP A 107 13.61 -5.46 1.78
N ASN A 108 13.32 -5.10 3.03
CA ASN A 108 14.35 -4.71 4.00
C ASN A 108 15.25 -5.89 4.41
N ILE A 109 14.72 -7.12 4.45
CA ILE A 109 15.52 -8.34 4.72
C ILE A 109 16.46 -8.67 3.55
N ALA A 110 16.01 -8.46 2.31
CA ALA A 110 16.82 -8.73 1.12
C ALA A 110 18.05 -7.82 1.04
N ASP A 111 17.95 -6.58 1.57
CA ASP A 111 19.06 -5.61 1.66
C ASP A 111 19.72 -5.30 0.30
N GLU A 112 18.94 -5.38 -0.78
CA GLU A 112 19.39 -5.12 -2.16
C GLU A 112 19.19 -3.66 -2.59
N TRP A 113 18.29 -2.96 -1.90
CA TRP A 113 17.84 -1.60 -2.21
C TRP A 113 17.79 -0.77 -0.93
N PRO A 114 17.74 0.57 -1.03
CA PRO A 114 17.56 1.42 0.15
C PRO A 114 16.39 0.95 1.01
N PRO A 115 16.56 0.89 2.34
CA PRO A 115 15.53 0.39 3.24
C PRO A 115 14.32 1.32 3.23
N ILE A 116 13.15 0.74 3.42
CA ILE A 116 11.89 1.47 3.59
C ILE A 116 11.58 1.48 5.09
N GLU A 117 11.82 2.62 5.74
CA GLU A 117 11.63 2.79 7.19
C GLU A 117 10.40 3.65 7.51
N SER A 118 10.00 4.50 6.56
CA SER A 118 8.84 5.38 6.67
C SER A 118 7.81 5.10 5.57
N LEU A 119 6.55 4.92 5.99
CA LEU A 119 5.43 4.61 5.12
C LEU A 119 4.32 5.66 5.27
N VAL A 120 3.76 6.08 4.14
CA VAL A 120 2.52 6.88 4.10
C VAL A 120 1.38 5.99 3.63
N LEU A 121 0.32 5.93 4.43
CA LEU A 121 -0.99 5.41 4.00
C LEU A 121 -1.92 6.60 3.74
N PRO A 122 -2.38 6.80 2.49
CA PRO A 122 -3.30 7.89 2.17
C PRO A 122 -4.64 7.70 2.92
N ASP A 123 -5.28 8.81 3.30
CA ASP A 123 -6.64 8.77 3.86
C ASP A 123 -7.67 8.36 2.79
N MET A 124 -7.89 7.06 2.68
CA MET A 124 -8.77 6.47 1.68
C MET A 124 -10.23 6.87 1.89
N ALA A 125 -10.67 7.18 3.12
CA ALA A 125 -12.06 7.52 3.42
C ALA A 125 -12.47 8.87 2.81
N ARG A 126 -11.52 9.81 2.63
CA ARG A 126 -11.78 11.09 1.96
C ARG A 126 -11.98 10.96 0.45
N ALA A 127 -11.53 9.86 -0.15
CA ALA A 127 -11.50 9.70 -1.60
C ALA A 127 -12.45 8.59 -2.10
N ALA A 128 -12.83 7.64 -1.24
CA ALA A 128 -13.81 6.59 -1.52
C ALA A 128 -15.25 7.03 -1.17
N HIS A 129 -16.12 7.14 -2.15
CA HIS A 129 -17.55 7.38 -1.91
C HIS A 129 -18.19 6.15 -1.24
N GLY A 130 -18.71 6.31 -0.03
CA GLY A 130 -19.44 5.26 0.69
C GLY A 130 -18.62 4.45 1.70
N TRP A 131 -17.35 4.78 1.94
CA TRP A 131 -16.60 4.18 3.05
C TRP A 131 -16.91 4.89 4.35
N ARG A 132 -17.22 4.11 5.39
CA ARG A 132 -17.36 4.62 6.75
C ARG A 132 -15.96 4.73 7.37
N ALA A 133 -15.61 5.92 7.84
CA ALA A 133 -14.29 6.18 8.44
C ALA A 133 -13.98 5.20 9.58
N GLU A 134 -14.99 4.79 10.35
CA GLU A 134 -14.84 3.84 11.45
C GLU A 134 -14.39 2.46 10.97
N THR A 135 -14.93 2.00 9.83
CA THR A 135 -14.55 0.70 9.24
C THR A 135 -13.12 0.73 8.71
N LEU A 136 -12.71 1.85 8.09
CA LEU A 136 -11.33 2.03 7.64
C LEU A 136 -10.35 1.99 8.81
N VAL A 137 -10.60 2.78 9.86
CA VAL A 137 -9.75 2.84 11.06
C VAL A 137 -9.64 1.46 11.71
N LEU A 138 -10.75 0.73 11.81
CA LEU A 138 -10.74 -0.62 12.36
C LEU A 138 -9.83 -1.54 11.54
N GLN A 139 -9.97 -1.58 10.22
CA GLN A 139 -9.14 -2.43 9.36
C GLN A 139 -7.65 -2.09 9.45
N VAL A 140 -7.31 -0.79 9.45
CA VAL A 140 -5.92 -0.33 9.60
C VAL A 140 -5.35 -0.77 10.95
N ARG A 141 -6.11 -0.57 12.03
CA ARG A 141 -5.70 -0.97 13.38
C ARG A 141 -5.45 -2.47 13.45
N GLU A 142 -6.39 -3.29 13.00
CA GLU A 142 -6.26 -4.75 13.07
C GLU A 142 -5.06 -5.25 12.25
N ALA A 143 -4.77 -4.63 11.10
CA ALA A 143 -3.60 -4.98 10.28
C ALA A 143 -2.29 -4.66 11.00
N LEU A 144 -2.18 -3.47 11.60
CA LEU A 144 -1.00 -3.08 12.38
C LEU A 144 -0.83 -3.91 13.65
N GLU A 145 -1.91 -4.24 14.34
CA GLU A 145 -1.85 -5.10 15.52
C GLU A 145 -1.45 -6.54 15.15
N ALA A 146 -1.99 -7.09 14.05
CA ALA A 146 -1.59 -8.39 13.54
C ALA A 146 -0.10 -8.41 13.16
N TRP A 147 0.36 -7.36 12.48
CA TRP A 147 1.78 -7.16 12.16
C TRP A 147 2.65 -7.16 13.42
N ASN A 148 2.28 -6.34 14.40
CA ASN A 148 3.01 -6.20 15.66
C ASN A 148 3.03 -7.53 16.43
N ARG A 149 1.93 -8.27 16.53
CA ARG A 149 1.93 -9.58 17.20
C ARG A 149 2.88 -10.59 16.54
N ALA A 150 3.02 -10.54 15.22
CA ALA A 150 3.86 -11.48 14.47
C ALA A 150 5.34 -11.10 14.46
N HIS A 151 5.67 -9.80 14.49
CA HIS A 151 7.05 -9.30 14.32
C HIS A 151 7.62 -8.63 15.58
N VAL A 152 6.77 -8.36 16.57
CA VAL A 152 7.14 -8.01 17.94
C VAL A 152 6.78 -9.21 18.83
N LEU A 153 7.63 -10.23 18.86
CA LEU A 153 7.48 -11.35 19.80
C LEU A 153 8.27 -11.09 21.10
N PRO A 154 7.81 -11.65 22.23
CA PRO A 154 8.04 -11.14 23.57
C PRO A 154 9.49 -11.29 24.00
N ASP A 155 10.09 -10.18 24.42
CA ASP A 155 11.43 -10.09 25.00
C ASP A 155 11.53 -10.75 26.41
N GLN A 156 10.65 -11.71 26.73
CA GLN A 156 10.54 -12.32 28.06
C GLN A 156 10.26 -13.82 28.00
N GLN A 157 11.20 -14.63 27.52
CA GLN A 157 11.28 -16.04 27.95
C GLN A 157 12.67 -16.69 27.87
N SER A 158 13.75 -15.91 27.77
CA SER A 158 15.14 -16.43 27.81
C SER A 158 16.00 -15.84 28.94
N ARG A 159 15.38 -15.29 30.01
CA ARG A 159 16.08 -14.81 31.22
C ARG A 159 15.71 -15.53 32.51
N ALA A 160 15.16 -16.75 32.41
CA ALA A 160 15.00 -17.66 33.53
C ALA A 160 15.57 -19.03 33.16
N ALA A 161 16.89 -19.13 33.17
CA ALA A 161 17.64 -20.38 33.22
C ALA A 161 18.88 -20.16 34.11
#